data_AF-A0A7Y3K9J0-F1
#
_entry.id   AF-A0A7Y3K9J0-F1
#
_cell.length_a   1.000
_cell.length_b   1.000
_cell.length_c   1.000
_cell.angle_alpha   90.00
_cell.angle_beta   90.00
_cell.angle_gamma   90.00
#
_symmetry.space_group_name_H-M   'P 1'
#
loop_
_entity.id
_entity.type
_entity.pdbx_description
1 polymer ?
#
loop_
_entity_poly.entity_id
_entity_poly.type
_entity_poly.pdbx_seq_one_letter_code
_entity_poly.pdbx_strand_id
1 'polypeptide(L)'
;MSSYTMDRRTSRQQRAFPAGVGTSWRPGRTGLIRAFRLLGLAGAALFLVGSQAMANVITVDEIAPAVFPGNFGTLSQFNVGPNSTTDPGVNQYCAPTATMNSFTFLQNKYPSVYGLDKNGNPILEGGQGSWLAAAQLLAGPNYMNTNQNTGTTDTNWVAGKVNYLNAFAPGKTTFAGMDSAATNPRPAWDQNANPTVNFMLQQLRAGEDIEIGISAPGHVLTLTGLTWNDANNDGVFDAGDTLTLNTIDPANPGANTALTLTPGNPMTISGGAYNGLVVDAALAESPVPEPATIVLFLIGGLALLARRRTAA
;
A
#
# COMPACT_ATOMS: atom_id res chain seq x y z
N MET A 1 24.90 -22.67 36.94
CA MET A 1 23.76 -23.44 37.48
C MET A 1 23.36 -22.83 38.81
N SER A 2 22.31 -22.01 38.83
CA SER A 2 21.73 -21.51 40.08
C SER A 2 20.23 -21.34 39.84
N SER A 3 19.47 -22.22 40.48
CA SER A 3 18.03 -22.37 40.38
C SER A 3 17.34 -21.45 41.37
N TYR A 4 16.50 -20.54 40.88
CA TYR A 4 15.62 -19.73 41.72
C TYR A 4 14.18 -20.25 41.60
N THR A 5 13.68 -20.85 42.67
CA THR A 5 12.31 -21.32 42.83
C THR A 5 11.58 -20.31 43.70
N MET A 6 10.47 -19.74 43.22
CA MET A 6 9.50 -19.07 44.08
C MET A 6 8.09 -19.62 43.82
N ASP A 7 7.50 -20.07 44.93
CA ASP A 7 6.16 -20.63 45.11
C ASP A 7 5.26 -19.57 45.79
N ARG A 8 3.95 -19.81 45.68
CA ARG A 8 2.80 -19.35 46.49
C ARG A 8 1.98 -18.12 46.07
N ARG A 9 0.84 -18.46 45.47
CA ARG A 9 -0.54 -18.28 45.98
C ARG A 9 -0.87 -17.03 46.81
N THR A 10 -1.84 -16.27 46.30
CA THR A 10 -2.94 -15.58 47.02
C THR A 10 -3.93 -15.08 45.96
N SER A 11 -5.24 -14.95 46.07
CA SER A 11 -6.34 -15.35 46.97
C SER A 11 -7.57 -14.65 46.37
N ARG A 12 -8.71 -15.35 46.23
CA ARG A 12 -9.99 -14.81 45.76
C ARG A 12 -10.47 -13.64 46.62
N GLN A 13 -10.98 -12.59 45.98
CA GLN A 13 -12.03 -11.74 46.57
C GLN A 13 -13.20 -11.63 45.59
N GLN A 14 -14.28 -12.35 45.90
CA GLN A 14 -15.62 -12.09 45.38
C GLN A 14 -16.22 -10.96 46.22
N ARG A 15 -16.67 -9.88 45.57
CA ARG A 15 -17.52 -8.87 46.22
C ARG A 15 -18.95 -9.05 45.76
N ALA A 16 -19.82 -9.29 46.74
CA ALA A 16 -21.27 -9.29 46.61
C ALA A 16 -21.78 -7.86 46.47
N PHE A 17 -22.79 -7.67 45.62
CA PHE A 17 -23.58 -6.43 45.53
C PHE A 17 -24.87 -6.58 46.34
N PRO A 18 -25.31 -5.54 47.07
CA PRO A 18 -26.53 -5.60 47.86
C PRO A 18 -27.78 -5.45 46.99
N ALA A 19 -28.77 -6.29 47.28
CA ALA A 19 -30.15 -6.14 46.86
C ALA A 19 -30.80 -4.98 47.63
N GLY A 20 -31.58 -4.15 46.94
CA GLY A 20 -32.30 -3.06 47.60
C GLY A 20 -33.28 -2.31 46.71
N VAL A 21 -34.56 -2.66 46.93
CA VAL A 21 -35.75 -1.79 46.91
C VAL A 21 -36.25 -1.29 45.55
N GLY A 22 -37.40 -1.84 45.16
CA GLY A 22 -38.23 -1.33 44.09
C GLY A 22 -39.07 -0.12 44.49
N THR A 23 -39.41 0.67 43.48
CA THR A 23 -40.59 1.54 43.49
C THR A 23 -41.25 1.45 42.12
N SER A 24 -42.50 0.99 42.14
CA SER A 24 -43.42 0.92 41.01
C SER A 24 -43.82 2.30 40.52
N TRP A 25 -43.64 2.57 39.22
CA TRP A 25 -44.32 3.67 38.52
C TRP A 25 -44.79 3.18 37.15
N ARG A 26 -46.11 3.15 36.96
CA ARG A 26 -46.81 2.98 35.67
C ARG A 26 -47.86 4.12 35.59
N PRO A 27 -48.53 4.32 34.44
CA PRO A 27 -48.03 4.92 33.22
C PRO A 27 -48.89 6.14 32.84
N GLY A 28 -48.36 7.08 32.07
CA GLY A 28 -49.17 8.21 31.62
C GLY A 28 -48.64 8.84 30.35
N ARG A 29 -49.53 8.87 29.35
CA ARG A 29 -49.53 9.71 28.14
C ARG A 29 -48.87 9.14 26.90
N THR A 30 -49.69 8.34 26.22
CA THR A 30 -50.11 8.55 24.83
C THR A 30 -49.75 9.93 24.25
N GLY A 31 -49.02 9.93 23.13
CA GLY A 31 -49.04 11.04 22.18
C GLY A 31 -47.67 11.54 21.72
N LEU A 32 -46.84 10.70 21.11
CA LEU A 32 -45.73 11.17 20.25
C LEU A 32 -45.20 10.09 19.30
N ILE A 33 -46.09 9.24 18.77
CA ILE A 33 -45.77 8.32 17.67
C ILE A 33 -46.49 8.83 16.43
N ARG A 34 -45.93 9.85 15.76
CA ARG A 34 -46.31 10.21 14.38
C ARG A 34 -45.37 11.18 13.64
N ALA A 35 -44.21 11.54 14.19
CA ALA A 35 -43.25 12.44 13.53
C ALA A 35 -41.92 11.80 13.08
N PHE A 36 -41.72 10.49 13.28
CA PHE A 36 -40.46 9.79 12.92
C PHE A 36 -40.64 8.72 11.82
N ARG A 37 -41.60 8.90 10.91
CA ARG A 37 -41.73 8.02 9.71
C ARG A 37 -41.42 8.71 8.38
N LEU A 38 -41.08 10.01 8.36
CA LEU A 38 -40.73 10.74 7.13
C LEU A 38 -39.25 11.16 7.04
N LEU A 39 -38.43 10.85 8.06
CA LEU A 39 -36.97 11.06 8.05
C LEU A 39 -36.17 9.75 7.94
N GLY A 40 -36.85 8.62 7.69
CA GLY A 40 -36.24 7.30 7.52
C GLY A 40 -35.96 6.91 6.06
N LEU A 41 -36.29 7.76 5.09
CA LEU A 41 -36.17 7.46 3.65
C LEU A 41 -35.19 8.37 2.88
N ALA A 42 -34.66 9.43 3.51
CA ALA A 42 -33.68 10.32 2.89
C ALA A 42 -32.21 9.98 3.24
N GLY A 43 -31.99 9.09 4.22
CA GLY A 43 -30.64 8.75 4.72
C GLY A 43 -30.01 7.49 4.12
N ALA A 44 -30.67 6.82 3.18
CA ALA A 44 -30.16 5.60 2.54
C ALA A 44 -29.66 5.82 1.10
N ALA A 45 -29.76 7.05 0.57
CA ALA A 45 -29.40 7.36 -0.82
C ALA A 45 -28.05 8.11 -0.99
N LEU A 46 -27.28 8.30 0.09
CA LEU A 46 -26.05 9.13 0.05
C LEU A 46 -24.74 8.34 0.24
N PHE A 47 -24.74 7.03 -0.01
CA PHE A 47 -23.53 6.20 -0.11
C PHE A 47 -23.56 5.26 -1.34
N LEU A 48 -24.24 5.69 -2.41
CA LEU A 48 -24.29 5.01 -3.71
C LEU A 48 -23.68 5.86 -4.83
N VAL A 49 -22.80 6.79 -4.47
CA VAL A 49 -22.01 7.57 -5.42
C VAL A 49 -20.55 7.16 -5.23
N GLY A 50 -20.03 6.35 -6.17
CA GLY A 50 -18.59 6.12 -6.21
C GLY A 50 -18.08 4.79 -6.77
N SER A 51 -18.89 3.97 -7.45
CA SER A 51 -18.33 2.91 -8.30
C SER A 51 -19.15 2.74 -9.58
N GLN A 52 -19.48 3.86 -10.22
CA GLN A 52 -19.63 3.82 -11.67
C GLN A 52 -18.20 3.65 -12.20
N ALA A 53 -17.81 2.39 -12.41
CA ALA A 53 -16.66 2.08 -13.25
C ALA A 53 -16.98 2.66 -14.62
N MET A 54 -16.62 3.93 -14.82
CA MET A 54 -16.56 4.52 -16.13
C MET A 54 -15.54 3.66 -16.86
N ALA A 55 -16.02 2.80 -17.76
CA ALA A 55 -15.19 2.21 -18.80
C ALA A 55 -14.74 3.37 -19.67
N ASN A 56 -13.75 4.11 -19.17
CA ASN A 56 -12.98 5.03 -19.98
C ASN A 56 -12.26 4.11 -20.96
N VAL A 57 -12.79 4.06 -22.18
CA VAL A 57 -12.02 3.62 -23.33
C VAL A 57 -10.97 4.72 -23.51
N ILE A 58 -9.81 4.50 -22.89
CA ILE A 58 -8.64 5.33 -23.11
C ILE A 58 -7.99 4.80 -24.38
N THR A 59 -7.85 5.66 -25.37
CA THR A 59 -7.16 5.36 -26.62
C THR A 59 -6.18 6.48 -26.97
N VAL A 60 -5.02 6.04 -27.48
CA VAL A 60 -3.85 6.74 -28.04
C VAL A 60 -2.88 7.38 -27.04
N ASP A 61 -1.67 6.79 -26.97
CA ASP A 61 -0.47 7.21 -26.22
C ASP A 61 -0.72 7.54 -24.75
N GLU A 62 -0.85 6.50 -23.94
CA GLU A 62 -0.92 6.71 -22.50
C GLU A 62 0.49 6.91 -21.93
N ILE A 63 0.80 8.18 -21.68
CA ILE A 63 1.90 8.58 -20.83
C ILE A 63 1.31 8.76 -19.43
N ALA A 64 1.56 7.79 -18.54
CA ALA A 64 1.62 8.12 -17.13
C ALA A 64 2.96 8.84 -16.94
N PRO A 65 3.00 10.19 -16.87
CA PRO A 65 4.25 10.92 -16.84
C PRO A 65 5.09 10.33 -15.70
N ALA A 66 6.40 10.15 -15.94
CA ALA A 66 7.34 9.75 -14.89
C ALA A 66 7.01 10.60 -13.66
N VAL A 67 6.42 9.97 -12.65
CA VAL A 67 5.78 10.66 -11.54
C VAL A 67 6.93 11.18 -10.70
N PHE A 68 7.34 12.42 -10.97
CA PHE A 68 8.35 13.20 -10.24
C PHE A 68 9.57 12.36 -9.81
N PRO A 69 10.61 12.22 -10.65
CA PRO A 69 11.83 11.49 -10.26
C PRO A 69 12.48 12.00 -8.96
N GLY A 70 12.12 13.20 -8.47
CA GLY A 70 12.54 13.71 -7.16
C GLY A 70 11.72 13.27 -5.94
N ASN A 71 10.59 12.58 -6.12
CA ASN A 71 9.74 12.14 -4.99
C ASN A 71 10.07 10.73 -4.53
N PHE A 72 10.60 9.87 -5.40
CA PHE A 72 11.07 8.54 -5.04
C PHE A 72 12.40 8.59 -4.30
N GLY A 73 12.67 7.55 -3.50
CA GLY A 73 13.97 7.36 -2.90
C GLY A 73 15.02 6.94 -3.94
N THR A 74 16.28 7.18 -3.61
CA THR A 74 17.44 6.81 -4.45
C THR A 74 18.41 5.91 -3.69
N LEU A 75 17.89 5.10 -2.76
CA LEU A 75 18.70 4.15 -2.02
C LEU A 75 19.29 3.11 -2.96
N SER A 76 20.54 2.76 -2.70
CA SER A 76 21.24 1.68 -3.38
C SER A 76 21.21 0.41 -2.53
N GLN A 77 20.91 -0.73 -3.16
CA GLN A 77 20.95 -2.04 -2.50
C GLN A 77 22.34 -2.35 -1.95
N PHE A 78 23.37 -1.71 -2.52
CA PHE A 78 24.76 -1.87 -2.10
C PHE A 78 25.05 -1.34 -0.69
N ASN A 79 24.16 -0.51 -0.14
CA ASN A 79 24.32 0.11 1.17
C ASN A 79 23.40 -0.49 2.25
N VAL A 80 22.43 -1.33 1.87
CA VAL A 80 21.43 -1.87 2.80
C VAL A 80 21.98 -3.06 3.61
N GLY A 81 22.79 -3.93 3.01
CA GLY A 81 23.36 -5.07 3.73
C GLY A 81 24.39 -4.70 4.81
N PRO A 82 24.67 -5.61 5.77
CA PRO A 82 25.68 -5.39 6.82
C PRO A 82 27.11 -5.28 6.27
N ASN A 83 27.34 -5.80 5.07
CA ASN A 83 28.61 -5.72 4.36
C ASN A 83 28.39 -4.87 3.11
N SER A 84 28.33 -3.54 3.26
CA SER A 84 28.18 -2.64 2.13
C SER A 84 29.28 -2.92 1.10
N THR A 85 28.89 -3.42 -0.06
CA THR A 85 29.80 -3.80 -1.14
C THR A 85 29.17 -3.41 -2.46
N THR A 86 29.99 -2.96 -3.40
CA THR A 86 29.59 -2.65 -4.79
C THR A 86 29.55 -3.90 -5.67
N ASP A 87 29.81 -5.09 -5.12
CA ASP A 87 29.76 -6.35 -5.85
C ASP A 87 28.29 -6.80 -6.04
N PRO A 88 27.75 -6.79 -7.28
CA PRO A 88 26.38 -7.19 -7.57
C PRO A 88 26.10 -8.67 -7.27
N GLY A 89 27.13 -9.53 -7.18
CA GLY A 89 26.97 -10.94 -6.82
C GLY A 89 26.73 -11.19 -5.33
N VAL A 90 27.01 -10.20 -4.47
CA VAL A 90 27.11 -10.40 -3.00
C VAL A 90 26.10 -9.57 -2.22
N ASN A 91 25.27 -8.74 -2.87
CA ASN A 91 24.37 -7.83 -2.17
C ASN A 91 22.93 -7.88 -2.70
N GLN A 92 22.22 -8.95 -2.36
CA GLN A 92 20.86 -9.26 -2.85
C GLN A 92 19.74 -8.52 -2.08
N TYR A 93 19.87 -7.19 -1.91
CA TYR A 93 18.91 -6.37 -1.17
C TYR A 93 18.00 -5.53 -2.09
N CYS A 94 17.75 -5.98 -3.31
CA CYS A 94 16.92 -5.25 -4.27
C CYS A 94 15.49 -5.02 -3.75
N ALA A 95 14.82 -6.05 -3.22
CA ALA A 95 13.46 -5.96 -2.70
C ALA A 95 13.28 -4.90 -1.58
N PRO A 96 14.00 -4.96 -0.44
CA PRO A 96 13.84 -3.94 0.61
C PRO A 96 14.25 -2.54 0.14
N THR A 97 15.20 -2.43 -0.79
CA THR A 97 15.63 -1.14 -1.32
C THR A 97 14.59 -0.52 -2.25
N ALA A 98 14.07 -1.29 -3.21
CA ALA A 98 13.01 -0.85 -4.12
C ALA A 98 11.77 -0.43 -3.33
N THR A 99 11.33 -1.26 -2.37
CA THR A 99 10.18 -0.93 -1.53
C THR A 99 10.41 0.33 -0.70
N MET A 100 11.61 0.56 -0.16
CA MET A 100 11.86 1.80 0.58
C MET A 100 11.93 3.04 -0.33
N ASN A 101 12.40 2.90 -1.58
CA ASN A 101 12.33 3.96 -2.57
C ASN A 101 10.87 4.32 -2.91
N SER A 102 9.99 3.32 -2.97
CA SER A 102 8.55 3.47 -3.14
C SER A 102 7.88 4.12 -1.91
N PHE A 103 8.23 3.71 -0.69
CA PHE A 103 7.75 4.34 0.55
C PHE A 103 8.16 5.80 0.68
N THR A 104 9.36 6.15 0.21
CA THR A 104 9.80 7.55 0.15
C THR A 104 8.85 8.37 -0.74
N PHE A 105 8.42 7.81 -1.87
CA PHE A 105 7.40 8.44 -2.72
C PHE A 105 6.06 8.60 -2.02
N LEU A 106 5.54 7.55 -1.36
CA LEU A 106 4.29 7.62 -0.62
C LEU A 106 4.32 8.72 0.44
N GLN A 107 5.40 8.76 1.21
CA GLN A 107 5.63 9.78 2.24
C GLN A 107 5.63 11.20 1.66
N ASN A 108 6.30 11.41 0.54
CA ASN A 108 6.47 12.72 -0.10
C ASN A 108 5.19 13.17 -0.81
N LYS A 109 4.49 12.26 -1.49
CA LYS A 109 3.29 12.55 -2.27
C LYS A 109 2.04 12.68 -1.41
N TYR A 110 1.95 11.89 -0.33
CA TYR A 110 0.79 11.85 0.56
C TYR A 110 1.14 12.22 2.01
N PRO A 111 1.72 13.42 2.26
CA PRO A 111 2.16 13.82 3.59
C PRO A 111 0.99 14.00 4.56
N SER A 112 -0.24 14.19 4.10
CA SER A 112 -1.42 14.21 4.97
C SER A 112 -1.85 12.82 5.45
N VAL A 113 -1.47 11.76 4.74
CA VAL A 113 -1.81 10.37 5.09
C VAL A 113 -0.72 9.77 5.97
N TYR A 114 0.54 9.90 5.53
CA TYR A 114 1.69 9.32 6.20
C TYR A 114 2.32 10.28 7.23
N GLY A 115 2.24 11.60 7.06
CA GLY A 115 2.58 12.55 8.12
C GLY A 115 3.99 12.41 8.68
N LEU A 116 4.19 12.96 9.88
CA LEU A 116 5.43 12.86 10.63
C LEU A 116 5.16 12.15 11.97
N ASP A 117 6.18 11.48 12.49
CA ASP A 117 6.19 10.93 13.84
C ASP A 117 6.27 12.04 14.91
N LYS A 118 6.25 11.64 16.18
CA LYS A 118 6.31 12.56 17.34
C LYS A 118 7.60 13.42 17.40
N ASN A 119 8.65 13.02 16.68
CA ASN A 119 9.92 13.72 16.63
C ASN A 119 10.06 14.58 15.36
N GLY A 120 9.03 14.60 14.50
CA GLY A 120 9.04 15.33 13.24
C GLY A 120 9.72 14.59 12.08
N ASN A 121 10.00 13.29 12.22
CA ASN A 121 10.56 12.49 11.13
C ASN A 121 9.43 11.88 10.28
N PRO A 122 9.66 11.57 9.00
CA PRO A 122 8.77 10.73 8.20
C PRO A 122 8.29 9.48 8.94
N ILE A 123 6.98 9.19 8.95
CA ILE A 123 6.48 7.99 9.63
C ILE A 123 7.00 6.71 8.97
N LEU A 124 7.15 6.74 7.64
CA LEU A 124 7.61 5.58 6.85
C LEU A 124 9.12 5.33 6.98
N GLU A 125 9.87 6.21 7.65
CA GLU A 125 11.22 5.89 8.13
C GLU A 125 11.20 4.99 9.38
N GLY A 126 10.03 4.76 9.98
CA GLY A 126 9.86 3.85 11.11
C GLY A 126 10.67 4.23 12.35
N GLY A 127 10.90 5.54 12.55
CA GLY A 127 11.70 6.08 13.65
C GLY A 127 13.20 5.76 13.56
N GLN A 128 13.70 5.34 12.39
CA GLN A 128 15.11 5.01 12.18
C GLN A 128 15.99 6.25 11.91
N GLY A 129 15.37 7.42 11.67
CA GLY A 129 16.06 8.69 11.44
C GLY A 129 16.78 8.80 10.09
N SER A 130 16.65 7.78 9.23
CA SER A 130 17.02 7.84 7.82
C SER A 130 16.34 6.73 7.02
N TRP A 131 16.11 6.97 5.74
CA TRP A 131 15.61 5.97 4.79
C TRP A 131 16.52 4.74 4.66
N LEU A 132 17.84 4.92 4.77
CA LEU A 132 18.78 3.79 4.71
C LEU A 132 18.60 2.84 5.91
N ALA A 133 18.50 3.40 7.12
CA ALA A 133 18.27 2.61 8.32
C ALA A 133 16.86 1.98 8.31
N ALA A 134 15.87 2.66 7.72
CA ALA A 134 14.54 2.08 7.48
C ALA A 134 14.60 0.88 6.52
N ALA A 135 15.36 0.96 5.43
CA ALA A 135 15.57 -0.15 4.49
C ALA A 135 16.31 -1.33 5.17
N GLN A 136 17.29 -1.04 6.03
CA GLN A 136 17.97 -2.05 6.86
C GLN A 136 17.02 -2.76 7.80
N LEU A 137 16.11 -2.02 8.46
CA LEU A 137 15.07 -2.59 9.29
C LEU A 137 14.12 -3.47 8.47
N LEU A 138 13.67 -2.98 7.31
CA LEU A 138 12.77 -3.70 6.39
C LEU A 138 13.40 -5.00 5.87
N ALA A 139 14.70 -5.00 5.60
CA ALA A 139 15.44 -6.20 5.22
C ALA A 139 15.56 -7.24 6.36
N GLY A 140 15.34 -6.82 7.62
CA GLY A 140 15.54 -7.65 8.79
C GLY A 140 14.55 -8.81 8.94
N PRO A 141 14.81 -9.72 9.90
CA PRO A 141 14.07 -10.98 10.07
C PRO A 141 12.59 -10.81 10.47
N ASN A 142 12.20 -9.64 10.98
CA ASN A 142 10.82 -9.35 11.36
C ASN A 142 9.93 -8.91 10.17
N TYR A 143 10.54 -8.63 9.03
CA TYR A 143 9.84 -8.15 7.83
C TYR A 143 10.22 -9.02 6.63
N MET A 144 11.18 -8.60 5.79
CA MET A 144 11.52 -9.32 4.55
C MET A 144 12.49 -10.49 4.74
N ASN A 145 13.16 -10.58 5.90
CA ASN A 145 14.14 -11.65 6.18
C ASN A 145 15.10 -11.86 5.01
N THR A 146 15.62 -10.75 4.47
CA THR A 146 16.46 -10.73 3.28
C THR A 146 17.81 -11.36 3.60
N ASN A 147 18.25 -12.29 2.75
CA ASN A 147 19.56 -12.89 2.85
C ASN A 147 20.53 -12.20 1.88
N GLN A 148 21.75 -11.94 2.34
CA GLN A 148 22.78 -11.30 1.52
C GLN A 148 23.09 -12.04 0.20
N ASN A 149 23.04 -13.38 0.22
CA ASN A 149 23.45 -14.22 -0.90
C ASN A 149 22.27 -14.74 -1.73
N THR A 150 21.11 -14.92 -1.12
CA THR A 150 19.92 -15.50 -1.79
C THR A 150 18.77 -14.52 -1.96
N GLY A 151 18.91 -13.30 -1.43
CA GLY A 151 17.91 -12.25 -1.54
C GLY A 151 16.67 -12.47 -0.68
N THR A 152 15.56 -11.93 -1.17
CA THR A 152 14.25 -11.98 -0.53
C THR A 152 13.35 -12.88 -1.36
N THR A 153 12.70 -13.87 -0.74
CA THR A 153 11.66 -14.65 -1.40
C THR A 153 10.39 -13.82 -1.58
N ASP A 154 9.61 -14.03 -2.64
CA ASP A 154 8.37 -13.29 -2.90
C ASP A 154 7.41 -13.27 -1.71
N THR A 155 7.23 -14.41 -1.03
CA THR A 155 6.39 -14.51 0.16
C THR A 155 6.84 -13.56 1.28
N ASN A 156 8.16 -13.45 1.51
CA ASN A 156 8.68 -12.52 2.52
C ASN A 156 8.70 -11.07 2.02
N TRP A 157 8.84 -10.84 0.71
CA TRP A 157 8.74 -9.51 0.13
C TRP A 157 7.33 -8.93 0.38
N VAL A 158 6.29 -9.67 -0.03
CA VAL A 158 4.89 -9.30 0.16
C VAL A 158 4.55 -9.17 1.65
N ALA A 159 4.81 -10.20 2.45
CA ALA A 159 4.45 -10.19 3.86
C ALA A 159 5.24 -9.13 4.65
N GLY A 160 6.53 -8.96 4.35
CA GLY A 160 7.40 -7.98 5.00
C GLY A 160 6.93 -6.55 4.76
N LYS A 161 6.54 -6.22 3.52
CA LYS A 161 5.97 -4.92 3.14
C LYS A 161 4.70 -4.61 3.92
N VAL A 162 3.74 -5.53 3.93
CA VAL A 162 2.48 -5.41 4.68
C VAL A 162 2.73 -5.25 6.17
N ASN A 163 3.62 -6.07 6.75
CA ASN A 163 3.96 -6.01 8.17
C ASN A 163 4.59 -4.67 8.54
N TYR A 164 5.47 -4.13 7.68
CA TYR A 164 6.11 -2.83 7.90
C TYR A 164 5.11 -1.69 7.92
N LEU A 165 4.25 -1.60 6.89
CA LEU A 165 3.23 -0.56 6.82
C LEU A 165 2.20 -0.68 7.95
N ASN A 166 1.81 -1.89 8.35
CA ASN A 166 0.92 -2.07 9.50
C ASN A 166 1.57 -1.67 10.83
N ALA A 167 2.90 -1.82 10.96
CA ALA A 167 3.62 -1.43 12.16
C ALA A 167 3.75 0.10 12.29
N PHE A 168 4.02 0.80 11.19
CA PHE A 168 4.36 2.23 11.22
C PHE A 168 3.24 3.16 10.75
N ALA A 169 2.36 2.70 9.85
CA ALA A 169 1.23 3.46 9.32
C ALA A 169 -0.07 2.61 9.33
N PRO A 170 -0.52 2.14 10.51
CA PRO A 170 -1.65 1.21 10.61
C PRO A 170 -2.93 1.77 9.99
N GLY A 171 -3.52 1.01 9.07
CA GLY A 171 -4.77 1.37 8.39
C GLY A 171 -4.66 2.56 7.42
N LYS A 172 -3.44 3.01 7.09
CA LYS A 172 -3.19 4.10 6.15
C LYS A 172 -2.96 3.63 4.71
N THR A 173 -2.86 2.33 4.49
CA THR A 173 -2.51 1.74 3.19
C THR A 173 -3.40 0.56 2.84
N THR A 174 -3.86 0.51 1.60
CA THR A 174 -4.40 -0.70 0.96
C THR A 174 -3.42 -1.24 -0.05
N PHE A 175 -3.53 -2.53 -0.35
CA PHE A 175 -2.60 -3.24 -1.21
C PHE A 175 -3.33 -3.81 -2.42
N ALA A 176 -2.65 -3.82 -3.54
CA ALA A 176 -3.05 -4.58 -4.72
C ALA A 176 -1.81 -5.26 -5.32
N GLY A 177 -2.01 -6.39 -5.98
CA GLY A 177 -0.91 -7.08 -6.62
C GLY A 177 -1.35 -8.06 -7.70
N MET A 178 -0.47 -8.23 -8.68
CA MET A 178 -0.48 -9.32 -9.63
C MET A 178 0.87 -10.01 -9.55
N ASP A 179 0.94 -11.15 -8.87
CA ASP A 179 2.18 -11.90 -8.69
C ASP A 179 2.00 -13.36 -9.12
N SER A 180 2.58 -13.79 -10.24
CA SER A 180 2.47 -15.20 -10.66
C SER A 180 3.49 -16.12 -10.00
N ALA A 181 4.53 -15.55 -9.37
CA ALA A 181 5.64 -16.27 -8.76
C ALA A 181 5.42 -16.58 -7.26
N ALA A 182 4.59 -15.78 -6.58
CA ALA A 182 4.34 -15.93 -5.15
C ALA A 182 3.80 -17.31 -4.75
N THR A 183 4.47 -17.93 -3.79
CA THR A 183 4.02 -19.17 -3.14
C THR A 183 3.12 -18.89 -1.95
N ASN A 184 2.23 -19.85 -1.62
CA ASN A 184 1.29 -19.74 -0.50
C ASN A 184 1.99 -19.70 0.87
N PRO A 185 1.46 -18.96 1.87
CA PRO A 185 0.18 -18.25 1.86
C PRO A 185 0.25 -16.87 1.20
N ARG A 186 -0.78 -16.58 0.39
CA ARG A 186 -0.92 -15.33 -0.34
C ARG A 186 -2.04 -14.46 0.25
N PRO A 187 -1.87 -13.13 0.35
CA PRO A 187 -2.95 -12.25 0.73
C PRO A 187 -4.11 -12.27 -0.28
N ALA A 188 -5.35 -12.11 0.19
CA ALA A 188 -6.53 -12.15 -0.69
C ALA A 188 -6.59 -11.01 -1.74
N TRP A 189 -5.81 -9.95 -1.56
CA TRP A 189 -5.72 -8.83 -2.49
C TRP A 189 -4.78 -9.07 -3.68
N ASP A 190 -3.94 -10.12 -3.61
CA ASP A 190 -3.04 -10.50 -4.69
C ASP A 190 -3.75 -11.50 -5.63
N GLN A 191 -3.77 -11.15 -6.92
CA GLN A 191 -4.61 -11.79 -7.93
C GLN A 191 -4.08 -13.12 -8.47
N ASN A 192 -2.83 -13.51 -8.15
CA ASN A 192 -2.23 -14.74 -8.69
C ASN A 192 -2.27 -14.84 -10.23
N ALA A 193 -1.76 -13.78 -10.85
CA ALA A 193 -1.68 -13.64 -12.29
C ALA A 193 -0.42 -12.83 -12.64
N ASN A 194 0.09 -12.99 -13.86
CA ASN A 194 1.16 -12.13 -14.35
C ASN A 194 0.66 -10.67 -14.44
N PRO A 195 1.52 -9.68 -14.15
CA PRO A 195 1.19 -8.28 -14.32
C PRO A 195 0.68 -7.95 -15.73
N THR A 196 -0.33 -7.08 -15.78
CA THR A 196 -0.85 -6.53 -17.05
C THR A 196 -0.52 -5.05 -17.15
N VAL A 197 -0.48 -4.52 -18.37
CA VAL A 197 -0.32 -3.08 -18.61
C VAL A 197 -1.46 -2.30 -17.93
N ASN A 198 -2.70 -2.76 -18.10
CA ASN A 198 -3.87 -2.15 -17.49
C ASN A 198 -3.78 -2.05 -15.96
N PHE A 199 -3.28 -3.08 -15.29
CA PHE A 199 -3.03 -3.01 -13.85
C PHE A 199 -2.05 -1.88 -13.51
N MET A 200 -0.83 -1.91 -14.07
CA MET A 200 0.20 -0.92 -13.77
C MET A 200 -0.26 0.51 -14.09
N LEU A 201 -0.99 0.68 -15.18
CA LEU A 201 -1.50 1.95 -15.64
C LEU A 201 -2.57 2.53 -14.72
N GLN A 202 -3.50 1.68 -14.25
CA GLN A 202 -4.52 2.07 -13.27
C GLN A 202 -3.88 2.50 -11.95
N GLN A 203 -2.91 1.75 -11.44
CA GLN A 203 -2.21 2.08 -10.19
C GLN A 203 -1.42 3.41 -10.32
N LEU A 204 -0.65 3.59 -11.41
CA LEU A 204 0.07 4.86 -11.65
C LEU A 204 -0.86 6.07 -11.81
N ARG A 205 -2.02 5.90 -12.45
CA ARG A 205 -3.06 6.95 -12.55
C ARG A 205 -3.71 7.29 -11.22
N ALA A 206 -3.94 6.29 -10.37
CA ALA A 206 -4.38 6.50 -8.99
C ALA A 206 -3.30 7.21 -8.15
N GLY A 207 -2.09 7.31 -8.70
CA GLY A 207 -0.97 8.01 -8.11
C GLY A 207 -0.17 7.15 -7.15
N GLU A 208 -0.34 5.84 -7.20
CA GLU A 208 0.26 4.86 -6.33
C GLU A 208 1.72 4.60 -6.74
N ASP A 209 2.51 4.12 -5.80
CA ASP A 209 3.76 3.45 -6.09
C ASP A 209 3.52 2.04 -6.62
N ILE A 210 4.47 1.57 -7.42
CA ILE A 210 4.47 0.21 -7.92
C ILE A 210 5.88 -0.32 -7.84
N GLU A 211 6.06 -1.53 -7.32
CA GLU A 211 7.29 -2.29 -7.50
C GLU A 211 7.04 -3.46 -8.44
N ILE A 212 7.98 -3.71 -9.33
CA ILE A 212 7.91 -4.81 -10.29
C ILE A 212 8.98 -5.85 -9.97
N GLY A 213 8.56 -7.12 -9.94
CA GLY A 213 9.43 -8.28 -9.90
C GLY A 213 9.82 -8.71 -11.32
N ILE A 214 11.07 -9.11 -11.47
CA ILE A 214 11.61 -9.68 -12.70
C ILE A 214 12.18 -11.06 -12.39
N SER A 215 11.83 -12.04 -13.23
CA SER A 215 12.23 -13.44 -13.07
C SER A 215 13.75 -13.70 -13.09
N ALA A 216 14.14 -14.93 -12.70
CA ALA A 216 15.50 -15.49 -12.58
C ALA A 216 16.64 -14.72 -13.31
N PRO A 217 17.62 -14.15 -12.58
CA PRO A 217 17.98 -14.48 -11.19
C PRO A 217 17.10 -13.86 -10.09
N GLY A 218 16.01 -13.16 -10.44
CA GLY A 218 15.15 -12.51 -9.46
C GLY A 218 15.65 -11.09 -9.17
N HIS A 219 14.83 -10.08 -9.45
CA HIS A 219 15.16 -8.69 -9.16
C HIS A 219 13.89 -7.88 -8.92
N VAL A 220 13.98 -6.84 -8.08
CA VAL A 220 12.85 -5.94 -7.81
C VAL A 220 13.26 -4.52 -8.17
N LEU A 221 12.41 -3.85 -8.93
CA LEU A 221 12.57 -2.46 -9.35
C LEU A 221 11.40 -1.62 -8.86
N THR A 222 11.64 -0.32 -8.65
CA THR A 222 10.54 0.63 -8.42
C THR A 222 10.08 1.20 -9.76
N LEU A 223 8.80 1.07 -10.11
CA LEU A 223 8.22 1.63 -11.31
C LEU A 223 7.76 3.07 -11.04
N THR A 224 8.31 4.02 -11.80
CA THR A 224 8.08 5.46 -11.64
C THR A 224 7.20 6.05 -12.74
N GLY A 225 6.97 5.32 -13.82
CA GLY A 225 6.08 5.72 -14.90
C GLY A 225 6.08 4.72 -16.03
N LEU A 226 5.14 4.86 -16.96
CA LEU A 226 5.10 4.04 -18.17
C LEU A 226 4.61 4.83 -19.38
N THR A 227 5.04 4.38 -20.55
CA THR A 227 4.56 4.84 -21.85
C THR A 227 4.10 3.63 -22.64
N TRP A 228 2.83 3.61 -23.00
CA TRP A 228 2.24 2.57 -23.85
C TRP A 228 1.64 3.21 -25.10
N ASN A 229 2.14 2.77 -26.25
CA ASN A 229 1.54 3.02 -27.54
C ASN A 229 0.73 1.78 -27.95
N ASP A 230 -0.57 1.86 -27.73
CA ASP A 230 -1.58 0.92 -28.22
C ASP A 230 -1.84 1.23 -29.71
N ALA A 231 -1.21 0.44 -30.58
CA ALA A 231 -1.16 0.72 -32.01
C ALA A 231 -2.52 0.54 -32.70
N ASN A 232 -3.39 -0.32 -32.13
CA ASN A 232 -4.67 -0.69 -32.70
C ASN A 232 -5.88 -0.10 -31.93
N ASN A 233 -5.63 0.51 -30.76
CA ASN A 233 -6.61 1.14 -29.86
C ASN A 233 -7.64 0.17 -29.27
N ASP A 234 -7.27 -1.08 -28.99
CA ASP A 234 -8.17 -2.08 -28.42
C ASP A 234 -8.02 -2.26 -26.89
N GLY A 235 -7.06 -1.58 -26.27
CA GLY A 235 -6.80 -1.65 -24.83
C GLY A 235 -6.17 -2.98 -24.38
N VAL A 236 -5.57 -3.73 -25.30
CA VAL A 236 -4.86 -4.99 -25.06
C VAL A 236 -3.42 -4.85 -25.51
N PHE A 237 -2.46 -5.17 -24.64
CA PHE A 237 -1.05 -5.13 -25.02
C PHE A 237 -0.70 -6.32 -25.93
N ASP A 238 -0.68 -6.08 -27.24
CA ASP A 238 -0.56 -7.12 -28.26
C ASP A 238 0.44 -6.80 -29.39
N ALA A 239 0.51 -7.69 -30.39
CA ALA A 239 1.52 -7.62 -31.44
C ALA A 239 1.34 -6.36 -32.30
N GLY A 240 2.28 -5.41 -32.16
CA GLY A 240 2.24 -4.11 -32.83
C GLY A 240 2.41 -2.97 -31.85
N ASP A 241 2.10 -3.22 -30.57
CA ASP A 241 2.26 -2.26 -29.49
C ASP A 241 3.71 -2.09 -29.04
N THR A 242 3.97 -0.95 -28.41
CA THR A 242 5.21 -0.71 -27.68
C THR A 242 4.93 -0.25 -26.26
N LEU A 243 5.68 -0.80 -25.31
CA LEU A 243 5.58 -0.47 -23.90
C LEU A 243 6.97 -0.19 -23.34
N THR A 244 7.14 0.97 -22.74
CA THR A 244 8.36 1.35 -22.01
C THR A 244 8.03 1.65 -20.56
N LEU A 245 8.70 0.96 -19.64
CA LEU A 245 8.65 1.23 -18.21
C LEU A 245 9.81 2.14 -17.81
N ASN A 246 9.55 3.12 -16.95
CA ASN A 246 10.57 3.95 -16.32
C ASN A 246 10.79 3.48 -14.89
N THR A 247 11.96 2.94 -14.57
CA THR A 247 12.21 2.28 -13.29
C THR A 247 13.41 2.86 -12.54
N ILE A 248 13.39 2.78 -11.22
CA ILE A 248 14.59 2.94 -10.39
C ILE A 248 15.10 1.55 -10.10
N ASP A 249 16.32 1.28 -10.55
CA ASP A 249 17.04 0.07 -10.26
C ASP A 249 17.81 0.23 -8.95
N PRO A 250 17.55 -0.57 -7.90
CA PRO A 250 18.31 -0.50 -6.66
C PRO A 250 19.83 -0.71 -6.83
N ALA A 251 20.27 -1.36 -7.91
CA ALA A 251 21.68 -1.47 -8.26
C ALA A 251 22.24 -0.16 -8.89
N ASN A 252 21.39 0.71 -9.42
CA ASN A 252 21.77 2.00 -10.01
C ASN A 252 20.70 3.08 -9.79
N PRO A 253 20.44 3.48 -8.54
CA PRO A 253 19.26 4.28 -8.19
C PRO A 253 19.34 5.75 -8.62
N GLY A 254 20.51 6.20 -9.09
CA GLY A 254 20.74 7.56 -9.59
C GLY A 254 20.31 7.77 -11.04
N ALA A 255 19.90 6.71 -11.75
CA ALA A 255 19.47 6.77 -13.13
C ALA A 255 18.11 6.09 -13.31
N ASN A 256 17.23 6.74 -14.06
CA ASN A 256 16.03 6.08 -14.57
C ASN A 256 16.46 5.00 -15.57
N THR A 257 16.07 3.75 -15.28
CA THR A 257 16.32 2.59 -16.11
C THR A 257 15.06 2.32 -16.93
N ALA A 258 15.14 2.63 -18.22
CA ALA A 258 14.04 2.36 -19.16
C ALA A 258 14.05 0.87 -19.55
N LEU A 259 12.90 0.20 -19.43
CA LEU A 259 12.70 -1.18 -19.86
C LEU A 259 11.68 -1.22 -20.99
N THR A 260 12.06 -1.73 -22.16
CA THR A 260 11.11 -1.97 -23.25
C THR A 260 10.52 -3.37 -23.09
N LEU A 261 9.21 -3.50 -23.05
CA LEU A 261 8.53 -4.79 -22.96
C LEU A 261 8.00 -5.22 -24.33
N THR A 262 8.04 -6.53 -24.57
CA THR A 262 7.34 -7.17 -25.68
C THR A 262 6.04 -7.80 -25.19
N PRO A 263 4.96 -7.75 -25.99
CA PRO A 263 3.69 -8.41 -25.69
C PRO A 263 3.85 -9.89 -25.35
N GLY A 264 3.08 -10.35 -24.38
CA GLY A 264 3.13 -11.71 -23.87
C GLY A 264 2.43 -11.84 -22.52
N ASN A 265 2.24 -13.08 -22.07
CA ASN A 265 1.72 -13.38 -20.74
C ASN A 265 2.54 -14.55 -20.14
N PRO A 266 3.69 -14.28 -19.50
CA PRO A 266 4.14 -12.97 -19.00
C PRO A 266 4.76 -12.05 -20.07
N MET A 267 4.80 -10.74 -19.78
CA MET A 267 5.50 -9.75 -20.61
C MET A 267 7.02 -9.94 -20.48
N THR A 268 7.74 -9.87 -21.60
CA THR A 268 9.20 -10.08 -21.64
C THR A 268 9.93 -8.76 -21.85
N ILE A 269 11.03 -8.55 -21.15
CA ILE A 269 11.89 -7.38 -21.30
C ILE A 269 12.80 -7.57 -22.53
N SER A 270 12.92 -6.52 -23.32
CA SER A 270 13.78 -6.44 -24.50
C SER A 270 14.85 -5.36 -24.32
N GLY A 271 16.10 -5.73 -24.59
CA GLY A 271 17.27 -4.86 -24.45
C GLY A 271 17.84 -4.74 -23.04
N GLY A 272 19.02 -4.11 -22.96
CA GLY A 272 19.68 -3.79 -21.69
C GLY A 272 20.14 -5.01 -20.87
N ALA A 273 20.30 -4.80 -19.56
CA ALA A 273 20.78 -5.81 -18.61
C ALA A 273 19.74 -6.90 -18.29
N TYR A 274 18.47 -6.65 -18.58
CA TYR A 274 17.34 -7.54 -18.24
C TYR A 274 16.73 -8.23 -19.48
N ASN A 275 17.42 -8.19 -20.62
CA ASN A 275 16.92 -8.74 -21.88
C ASN A 275 16.56 -10.24 -21.76
N GLY A 276 15.33 -10.59 -22.12
CA GLY A 276 14.80 -11.94 -22.09
C GLY A 276 14.19 -12.36 -20.76
N LEU A 277 14.31 -11.54 -19.71
CA LEU A 277 13.62 -11.78 -18.43
C LEU A 277 12.17 -11.34 -18.52
N VAL A 278 11.31 -11.93 -17.69
CA VAL A 278 9.88 -11.60 -17.68
C VAL A 278 9.50 -10.82 -16.43
N VAL A 279 8.48 -9.97 -16.56
CA VAL A 279 7.85 -9.30 -15.42
C VAL A 279 6.80 -10.26 -14.85
N ASP A 280 7.05 -10.77 -13.64
CA ASP A 280 6.25 -11.82 -12.98
C ASP A 280 5.49 -11.32 -11.76
N ALA A 281 5.88 -10.18 -11.19
CA ALA A 281 5.17 -9.53 -10.10
C ALA A 281 5.02 -8.02 -10.31
N ALA A 282 3.90 -7.47 -9.86
CA ALA A 282 3.68 -6.04 -9.72
C ALA A 282 2.83 -5.81 -8.47
N LEU A 283 3.38 -5.08 -7.51
CA LEU A 283 2.75 -4.78 -6.23
C LEU A 283 2.56 -3.27 -6.12
N ALA A 284 1.44 -2.83 -5.55
CA ALA A 284 1.11 -1.41 -5.39
C ALA A 284 0.48 -1.10 -4.04
N GLU A 285 0.66 0.14 -3.59
CA GLU A 285 0.10 0.67 -2.35
C GLU A 285 -0.73 1.91 -2.59
N SER A 286 -2.00 1.82 -2.20
CA SER A 286 -2.88 2.96 -2.21
C SER A 286 -2.89 3.61 -0.83
N PRO A 287 -2.62 4.92 -0.71
CA PRO A 287 -2.94 5.63 0.52
C PRO A 287 -4.44 5.59 0.76
N VAL A 288 -4.87 5.22 1.96
CA VAL A 288 -6.25 5.34 2.40
C VAL A 288 -6.47 6.79 2.80
N PRO A 289 -7.25 7.59 2.04
CA PRO A 289 -7.53 8.96 2.42
C PRO A 289 -8.19 8.97 3.79
N GLU A 290 -7.86 9.97 4.63
CA GLU A 290 -8.54 10.09 5.92
C GLU A 290 -10.06 10.12 5.67
N PRO A 291 -10.84 9.22 6.32
CA PRO A 291 -12.27 9.13 6.09
C PRO A 291 -12.85 10.52 6.33
N ALA A 292 -13.34 11.13 5.25
CA ALA A 292 -13.54 12.56 5.15
C ALA A 292 -14.21 13.11 6.41
N THR A 293 -13.41 13.63 7.35
CA THR A 293 -13.90 14.36 8.52
C THR A 293 -14.75 15.53 8.05
N ILE A 294 -14.50 16.01 6.81
CA ILE A 294 -15.31 16.94 6.05
C ILE A 294 -16.77 16.47 5.89
N VAL A 295 -17.02 15.19 5.58
CA VAL A 295 -18.40 14.66 5.49
C VAL A 295 -19.07 14.70 6.86
N LEU A 296 -18.35 14.33 7.93
CA LEU A 296 -18.88 14.43 9.30
C LEU A 296 -19.12 15.88 9.74
N PHE A 297 -18.24 16.82 9.38
CA PHE A 297 -18.42 18.25 9.64
C PHE A 297 -19.58 18.84 8.82
N LEU A 298 -19.76 18.42 7.57
CA LEU A 298 -20.87 18.84 6.72
C LEU A 298 -22.20 18.31 7.24
N ILE A 299 -22.26 17.03 7.62
CA ILE A 299 -23.47 16.44 8.24
C ILE A 299 -23.76 17.10 9.59
N GLY A 300 -22.73 17.30 10.43
CA GLY A 300 -22.86 17.98 11.71
C GLY A 300 -23.32 19.44 11.58
N GLY A 301 -22.77 20.17 10.60
CA GLY A 301 -23.15 21.54 10.26
C GLY A 301 -24.58 21.64 9.75
N LEU A 302 -25.00 20.74 8.85
CA LEU A 302 -26.38 20.66 8.37
C LEU A 302 -27.36 20.32 9.50
N ALA A 303 -26.99 19.42 10.42
CA ALA A 303 -27.81 19.08 11.59
C ALA A 303 -27.98 20.28 12.55
N LEU A 304 -26.93 21.08 12.76
CA LEU A 304 -27.00 22.31 13.57
C LEU A 304 -27.87 23.39 12.91
N LEU A 305 -27.76 23.56 11.58
CA LEU A 305 -28.60 24.50 10.83
C LEU A 305 -30.08 24.08 10.85
N ALA A 306 -30.36 22.78 10.71
CA ALA A 306 -31.73 22.26 10.81
C ALA A 306 -32.34 22.48 12.20
N ARG A 307 -31.54 22.31 13.28
CA ARG A 307 -31.99 22.56 14.66
C ARG A 307 -32.30 24.02 14.95
N ARG A 308 -31.59 24.97 14.33
CA ARG A 308 -31.88 26.41 14.50
C ARG A 308 -33.20 26.83 13.87
N ARG A 309 -33.62 26.18 12.79
CA ARG A 309 -34.88 26.50 12.09
C ARG A 309 -36.14 26.00 12.81
N THR A 310 -36.03 25.03 13.71
CA THR A 310 -37.18 24.51 14.47
C THR A 310 -37.38 25.22 15.82
N ALA A 311 -36.45 26.08 16.22
CA ALA A 311 -36.51 26.83 17.48
C ALA A 311 -36.93 28.30 17.32
N ALA A 312 -37.17 28.75 16.08
CA ALA A 312 -37.75 30.05 15.74
C ALA A 312 -39.18 29.85 15.23
#